data_AF-A0A6S7HRU9-F1
#
_entry.id   AF-A0A6S7HRU9-F1
#
_cell.length_a   1.000
_cell.length_b   1.000
_cell.length_c   1.000
_cell.angle_alpha   90.00
_cell.angle_beta   90.00
_cell.angle_gamma   90.00
#
_symmetry.space_group_name_H-M   'P 1'
#
loop_
_entity.id
_entity.type
_entity.pdbx_description
1 polymer ?
#
loop_
_entity_poly.entity_id
_entity_poly.type
_entity_poly.pdbx_seq_one_letter_code
_entity_poly.pdbx_strand_id
1 'polypeptide(L)'
;MELLMEYDSDSDSGEANTQELQNGSRSVYLITYSQADKAVFPTRKDFALEVEKSFSTGKVKVVQWCCSEEEHRNKGKHYHIVVKLTQNQRWLTSKRFLMENYGVSVHYSSAHHDYYSAWRYVTKSDKDFVQSENHPRLREAPKPKTTNASRARCSKRKVKRPARYSSAQDTLLEDEDEEGERPTARKRKKRLTAFEVSQIMVEGNIKNLIELQALAFEQKEEGKTDLAEFLVNRNSRAVADMMQSTWEIEEAKAKLERAKKTRMELLQEARRSECAQGCNGDWLSCAEEILHNNGLSVEYFGEVVRDLLSKGRGKFRNIMLTGINIYRTIQNEKNG
;
A
#
# COMPACT_ATOMS: atom_id res chain seq x y z
N MET A 1 -3.27 42.58 56.76
CA MET A 1 -4.72 42.37 56.91
C MET A 1 -5.22 41.75 55.60
N GLU A 2 -5.00 40.47 55.31
CA GLU A 2 -5.20 39.27 56.16
C GLU A 2 -6.66 39.20 56.64
N LEU A 3 -7.36 38.06 56.64
CA LEU A 3 -6.96 36.65 56.59
C LEU A 3 -7.55 35.95 55.33
N LEU A 4 -7.06 34.86 54.72
CA LEU A 4 -6.38 33.63 55.17
C LEU A 4 -7.20 32.72 56.12
N MET A 5 -8.02 31.85 55.55
CA MET A 5 -8.36 30.56 56.15
C MET A 5 -8.31 29.46 55.09
N GLU A 6 -7.16 28.80 55.02
CA GLU A 6 -7.08 27.39 54.65
C GLU A 6 -7.77 26.56 55.75
N TYR A 7 -8.37 25.42 55.37
CA TYR A 7 -8.16 24.16 56.10
C TYR A 7 -8.53 22.99 55.21
N ASP A 8 -7.54 22.13 54.96
CA ASP A 8 -7.67 20.91 54.16
C ASP A 8 -8.45 19.80 54.87
N SER A 9 -9.04 18.89 54.09
CA SER A 9 -8.88 17.46 54.36
C SER A 9 -9.15 16.61 53.10
N ASP A 10 -8.14 15.83 52.74
CA ASP A 10 -8.02 14.93 51.60
C ASP A 10 -9.17 13.91 51.41
N SER A 11 -9.46 13.52 50.16
CA SER A 11 -8.86 12.27 49.65
C SER A 11 -9.05 11.99 48.15
N ASP A 12 -7.98 11.42 47.59
CA ASP A 12 -7.84 10.60 46.38
C ASP A 12 -7.92 11.22 44.96
N SER A 13 -6.88 12.01 44.68
CA SER A 13 -5.86 11.76 43.65
C SER A 13 -6.27 11.24 42.24
N GLY A 14 -5.89 12.04 41.23
CA GLY A 14 -5.98 11.70 39.81
C GLY A 14 -5.16 12.66 38.95
N GLU A 15 -4.00 13.08 39.45
CA GLU A 15 -3.22 14.19 38.88
C GLU A 15 -2.86 13.97 37.41
N ALA A 16 -3.22 14.94 36.58
CA ALA A 16 -2.83 14.98 35.18
C ALA A 16 -1.30 15.14 35.07
N ASN A 17 -0.61 14.02 34.86
CA ASN A 17 0.86 13.94 34.84
C ASN A 17 1.45 14.98 33.87
N THR A 18 2.03 16.03 34.45
CA THR A 18 2.45 17.26 33.77
C THR A 18 3.69 17.04 32.86
N GLN A 19 4.18 15.81 32.77
CA GLN A 19 5.29 15.41 31.89
C GLN A 19 4.89 15.19 30.42
N GLU A 20 3.59 15.05 30.07
CA GLU A 20 3.15 14.96 28.65
C GLU A 20 3.51 16.23 27.84
N LEU A 21 3.67 17.38 28.50
CA LEU A 21 3.86 18.70 27.88
C LEU A 21 5.21 18.93 27.18
N GLN A 22 6.19 18.02 27.30
CA GLN A 22 7.54 18.20 26.76
C GLN A 22 7.78 17.61 25.35
N ASN A 23 6.79 16.97 24.74
CA ASN A 23 6.96 16.39 23.40
C ASN A 23 6.78 17.43 22.28
N GLY A 24 7.89 17.79 21.65
CA GLY A 24 7.93 18.70 20.49
C GLY A 24 7.06 18.24 19.32
N SER A 25 6.81 19.15 18.38
CA SER A 25 5.94 18.88 17.24
C SER A 25 6.48 17.75 16.35
N ARG A 26 5.58 16.87 15.87
CA ARG A 26 5.93 15.70 15.06
C ARG A 26 4.96 15.52 13.89
N SER A 27 5.45 14.81 12.88
CA SER A 27 4.68 14.33 11.73
C SER A 27 4.14 12.92 11.93
N VAL A 28 4.42 12.24 13.04
CA VAL A 28 3.90 10.88 13.33
C VAL A 28 3.49 10.80 14.80
N TYR A 29 2.30 10.26 15.04
CA TYR A 29 1.76 9.97 16.37
C TYR A 29 1.16 8.55 16.42
N LEU A 30 1.40 7.85 17.54
CA LEU A 30 0.61 6.70 17.96
C LEU A 30 -0.39 7.20 19.01
N ILE A 31 -1.67 6.91 18.82
CA ILE A 31 -2.77 7.37 19.67
C ILE A 31 -3.49 6.13 20.19
N THR A 32 -3.82 6.13 21.48
CA THR A 32 -4.56 5.06 22.14
C THR A 32 -5.82 5.62 22.77
N TYR A 33 -6.97 5.07 22.42
CA TYR A 33 -8.21 5.22 23.16
C TYR A 33 -8.46 3.95 23.96
N SER A 34 -8.14 4.01 25.26
CA SER A 34 -8.34 2.92 26.22
C SER A 34 -9.80 2.86 26.67
N GLN A 35 -10.31 1.66 26.96
CA GLN A 35 -11.72 1.43 27.34
C GLN A 35 -12.71 2.13 26.37
N ALA A 36 -12.51 1.86 25.07
CA ALA A 36 -13.21 2.55 24.00
C ALA A 36 -14.73 2.28 24.02
N ASP A 37 -15.52 3.35 24.07
CA ASP A 37 -16.97 3.26 24.03
C ASP A 37 -17.47 3.00 22.59
N LYS A 38 -18.05 1.82 22.39
CA LYS A 38 -18.66 1.37 21.14
C LYS A 38 -19.94 2.15 20.78
N ALA A 39 -20.57 2.85 21.71
CA ALA A 39 -21.69 3.74 21.43
C ALA A 39 -21.24 5.04 20.76
N VAL A 40 -20.04 5.54 21.11
CA VAL A 40 -19.44 6.74 20.49
C VAL A 40 -18.71 6.38 19.20
N PHE A 41 -17.91 5.31 19.20
CA PHE A 41 -17.16 4.83 18.03
C PHE A 41 -17.42 3.33 17.77
N PRO A 42 -18.49 2.99 17.01
CA PRO A 42 -18.85 1.60 16.72
C PRO A 42 -17.74 0.82 16.01
N THR A 43 -17.04 1.46 15.07
CA THR A 43 -15.97 0.86 14.29
C THR A 43 -14.64 1.60 14.40
N ARG A 44 -13.56 0.85 14.11
CA ARG A 44 -12.20 1.39 13.91
C ARG A 44 -12.15 2.54 12.90
N LYS A 45 -13.00 2.50 11.85
CA LYS A 45 -13.02 3.51 10.78
C LYS A 45 -13.66 4.81 11.27
N ASP A 46 -14.72 4.74 12.08
CA ASP A 46 -15.38 5.93 12.63
C ASP A 46 -14.41 6.72 13.53
N PHE A 47 -13.73 6.02 14.44
CA PHE A 47 -12.70 6.61 15.29
C PHE A 47 -11.56 7.22 14.45
N ALA A 48 -11.09 6.52 13.42
CA ALA A 48 -10.02 7.01 12.56
C ALA A 48 -10.39 8.28 11.78
N LEU A 49 -11.63 8.37 11.27
CA LEU A 49 -12.12 9.55 10.55
C LEU A 49 -12.25 10.77 11.47
N GLU A 50 -12.67 10.61 12.73
CA GLU A 50 -12.72 11.73 13.67
C GLU A 50 -11.32 12.16 14.16
N VAL A 51 -10.39 11.21 14.32
CA VAL A 51 -8.98 11.54 14.53
C VAL A 51 -8.43 12.32 13.31
N GLU A 52 -8.75 11.93 12.08
CA GLU A 52 -8.34 12.64 10.87
C GLU A 52 -8.89 14.07 10.79
N LYS A 53 -10.19 14.26 11.11
CA LYS A 53 -10.81 15.59 11.23
C LYS A 53 -10.15 16.45 12.32
N SER A 54 -9.79 15.86 13.46
CA SER A 54 -9.17 16.55 14.60
C SER A 54 -7.80 17.20 14.29
N PHE A 55 -7.11 16.75 13.24
CA PHE A 55 -5.89 17.38 12.72
C PHE A 55 -6.14 18.35 11.56
N SER A 56 -7.29 18.26 10.91
CA SER A 56 -7.64 19.00 9.68
C SER A 56 -8.06 20.46 9.92
N THR A 57 -8.05 20.94 11.16
CA THR A 57 -8.45 22.31 11.56
C THR A 57 -7.45 23.41 11.17
N GLY A 58 -6.48 23.12 10.29
CA GLY A 58 -5.42 24.06 9.90
C GLY A 58 -4.71 23.69 8.60
N LYS A 59 -3.46 24.15 8.45
CA LYS A 59 -2.63 23.87 7.25
C LYS A 59 -2.08 22.44 7.18
N VAL A 60 -2.21 21.69 8.26
CA VAL A 60 -1.73 20.31 8.38
C VAL A 60 -2.87 19.38 7.99
N LYS A 61 -2.54 18.28 7.31
CA LYS A 61 -3.48 17.21 6.97
C LYS A 61 -2.91 15.88 7.42
N VAL A 62 -3.77 14.91 7.70
CA VAL A 62 -3.34 13.51 7.78
C VAL A 62 -3.03 13.04 6.35
N VAL A 63 -1.87 12.41 6.16
CA VAL A 63 -1.44 11.83 4.88
C VAL A 63 -1.90 10.37 4.79
N GLN A 64 -1.81 9.67 5.92
CA GLN A 64 -2.10 8.25 6.04
C GLN A 64 -2.35 7.92 7.51
N TRP A 65 -3.19 6.91 7.73
CA TRP A 65 -3.45 6.37 9.05
C TRP A 65 -3.73 4.87 9.00
N CYS A 66 -3.53 4.20 10.13
CA CYS A 66 -3.90 2.80 10.33
C CYS A 66 -4.47 2.64 11.74
N CYS A 67 -5.64 2.01 11.88
CA CYS A 67 -6.31 1.79 13.15
C CYS A 67 -6.65 0.31 13.37
N SER A 68 -6.39 -0.18 14.58
CA SER A 68 -6.73 -1.52 15.05
C SER A 68 -7.55 -1.50 16.34
N GLU A 69 -8.21 -2.62 16.61
CA GLU A 69 -8.94 -2.91 17.84
C GLU A 69 -8.21 -4.02 18.60
N GLU A 70 -7.80 -3.74 19.84
CA GLU A 70 -7.13 -4.71 20.73
C GLU A 70 -8.02 -4.99 21.95
N GLU A 71 -8.18 -6.25 22.33
CA GLU A 71 -8.94 -6.61 23.53
C GLU A 71 -8.05 -6.55 24.78
N HIS A 72 -8.51 -5.85 25.80
CA HIS A 72 -7.72 -5.60 27.00
C HIS A 72 -7.85 -6.75 28.00
N ARG A 73 -6.71 -7.18 28.58
CA ARG A 73 -6.65 -8.31 29.55
C ARG A 73 -7.66 -8.17 30.70
N ASN A 74 -7.90 -6.95 31.18
CA ASN A 74 -8.80 -6.67 32.31
C ASN A 74 -10.24 -6.29 31.88
N LYS A 75 -10.71 -6.82 30.74
CA LYS A 75 -11.93 -6.41 30.01
C LYS A 75 -11.82 -5.02 29.39
N GLY A 76 -12.65 -4.80 28.37
CA GLY A 76 -12.65 -3.59 27.53
C GLY A 76 -11.94 -3.78 26.18
N LYS A 77 -12.17 -2.85 25.26
CA LYS A 77 -11.54 -2.80 23.94
C LYS A 77 -10.76 -1.50 23.81
N HIS A 78 -9.61 -1.54 23.15
CA HIS A 78 -8.73 -0.40 22.92
C HIS A 78 -8.67 -0.13 21.42
N TYR A 79 -8.85 1.13 21.01
CA TYR A 79 -8.46 1.54 19.66
C TYR A 79 -7.04 2.07 19.68
N HIS A 80 -6.16 1.44 18.91
CA HIS A 80 -4.84 1.97 18.59
C HIS A 80 -4.89 2.55 17.18
N ILE A 81 -4.41 3.77 16.99
CA ILE A 81 -4.27 4.39 15.68
C ILE A 81 -2.91 5.07 15.53
N VAL A 82 -2.26 4.82 14.41
CA VAL A 82 -1.12 5.62 13.96
C VAL A 82 -1.61 6.62 12.93
N VAL A 83 -1.13 7.87 13.03
CA VAL A 83 -1.34 8.91 12.01
C VAL A 83 0.01 9.47 11.55
N LYS A 84 0.14 9.75 10.26
CA LYS A 84 1.21 10.60 9.69
C LYS A 84 0.59 11.90 9.19
N LEU A 85 1.23 13.01 9.52
CA LEU A 85 0.83 14.37 9.17
C LEU A 85 1.72 14.93 8.07
N THR A 86 1.19 15.85 7.26
CA THR A 86 1.97 16.56 6.21
C THR A 86 3.12 17.39 6.78
N GLN A 87 3.01 17.85 8.02
CA GLN A 87 3.99 18.71 8.70
C GLN A 87 4.04 18.40 10.20
N ASN A 88 5.08 18.89 10.89
CA ASN A 88 5.20 18.74 12.34
C ASN A 88 4.18 19.62 13.07
N GLN A 89 3.13 19.01 13.64
CA GLN A 89 2.14 19.68 14.49
C GLN A 89 2.30 19.26 15.96
N ARG A 90 1.64 19.95 16.90
CA ARG A 90 1.43 19.46 18.27
C ARG A 90 0.07 18.76 18.37
N TRP A 91 0.01 17.64 19.10
CA TRP A 91 -1.21 16.86 19.30
C TRP A 91 -2.30 17.53 20.14
N LEU A 92 -1.98 18.59 20.90
CA LEU A 92 -2.89 19.17 21.90
C LEU A 92 -4.22 19.67 21.32
N THR A 93 -4.21 20.23 20.10
CA THR A 93 -5.44 20.63 19.38
C THR A 93 -6.34 19.43 19.09
N SER A 94 -5.76 18.32 18.65
CA SER A 94 -6.47 17.09 18.34
C SER A 94 -7.04 16.41 19.62
N LYS A 95 -6.28 16.38 20.73
CA LYS A 95 -6.80 15.90 22.03
C LYS A 95 -7.98 16.73 22.53
N ARG A 96 -7.92 18.07 22.40
CA ARG A 96 -9.03 18.96 22.76
C ARG A 96 -10.26 18.73 21.89
N PHE A 97 -10.10 18.69 20.57
CA PHE A 97 -11.19 18.42 19.64
C PHE A 97 -11.95 17.12 19.97
N LEU A 98 -11.24 16.04 20.30
CA LEU A 98 -11.86 14.76 20.65
C LEU A 98 -12.58 14.81 22.00
N MET A 99 -12.03 15.52 22.98
CA MET A 99 -12.66 15.69 24.29
C MET A 99 -13.88 16.62 24.23
N GLU A 100 -13.82 17.70 23.45
CA GLU A 100 -14.89 18.71 23.32
C GLU A 100 -16.09 18.19 22.50
N ASN A 101 -15.85 17.45 21.41
CA ASN A 101 -16.93 16.97 20.53
C ASN A 101 -17.51 15.59 20.93
N TYR A 102 -16.70 14.74 21.59
CA TYR A 102 -17.07 13.33 21.85
C TYR A 102 -16.92 12.92 23.33
N GLY A 103 -16.43 13.81 24.21
CA GLY A 103 -16.19 13.48 25.62
C GLY A 103 -15.04 12.48 25.86
N VAL A 104 -14.30 12.07 24.82
CA VAL A 104 -13.29 11.01 24.94
C VAL A 104 -11.91 11.55 25.30
N SER A 105 -11.21 10.84 26.19
CA SER A 105 -9.80 11.09 26.50
C SER A 105 -8.92 10.05 25.81
N VAL A 106 -7.95 10.52 25.02
CA VAL A 106 -7.01 9.67 24.27
C VAL A 106 -5.55 10.03 24.59
N HIS A 107 -4.68 9.02 24.64
CA HIS A 107 -3.26 9.20 24.96
C HIS A 107 -2.40 9.25 23.69
N TYR A 108 -1.44 10.17 23.62
CA TYR A 108 -0.52 10.36 22.49
C TYR A 108 0.88 9.86 22.84
N SER A 109 1.23 8.69 22.33
CA SER A 109 2.56 8.13 22.47
C SER A 109 3.53 8.68 21.43
N SER A 110 4.72 9.03 21.90
CA SER A 110 5.84 9.49 21.09
C SER A 110 6.99 8.47 21.03
N ALA A 111 6.73 7.21 21.40
CA ALA A 111 7.72 6.14 21.51
C ALA A 111 8.27 5.71 20.14
N HIS A 112 7.45 5.85 19.10
CA HIS A 112 7.81 5.59 17.72
C HIS A 112 8.41 6.83 17.06
N HIS A 113 9.23 6.59 16.04
CA HIS A 113 10.13 7.60 15.43
C HIS A 113 9.95 7.71 13.93
N ASP A 114 9.46 6.66 13.30
CA ASP A 114 9.02 6.55 11.92
C ASP A 114 7.57 6.02 11.92
N TYR A 115 6.88 6.15 10.79
CA TYR A 115 5.51 5.66 10.67
C TYR A 115 5.46 4.13 10.67
N TYR A 116 6.41 3.45 10.01
CA TYR A 116 6.40 2.00 9.89
C TYR A 116 6.54 1.27 11.23
N SER A 117 7.33 1.77 12.19
CA SER A 117 7.42 1.14 13.52
C SER A 117 6.16 1.33 14.36
N ALA A 118 5.44 2.45 14.20
CA ALA A 118 4.14 2.65 14.83
C ALA A 118 3.04 1.81 14.16
N TRP A 119 3.01 1.79 12.82
CA TRP A 119 2.13 0.95 12.02
C TRP A 119 2.19 -0.52 12.45
N ARG A 120 3.40 -1.11 12.53
CA ARG A 120 3.55 -2.50 13.01
C ARG A 120 3.13 -2.73 14.45
N TYR A 121 3.16 -1.71 15.30
CA TYR A 121 2.66 -1.82 16.67
C TYR A 121 1.13 -1.92 16.66
N VAL A 122 0.47 -1.06 15.88
CA VAL A 122 -0.98 -1.09 15.67
C VAL A 122 -1.42 -2.43 15.04
N THR A 123 -0.76 -2.90 13.99
CA THR A 123 -1.12 -4.14 13.28
C THR A 123 -0.52 -5.42 13.89
N LYS A 124 -0.09 -5.41 15.16
CA LYS A 124 0.65 -6.55 15.77
C LYS A 124 -0.25 -7.77 16.04
N SER A 125 -1.51 -7.52 16.39
CA SER A 125 -2.45 -8.46 17.03
C SER A 125 -3.77 -8.56 16.25
N ASP A 126 -4.28 -7.42 15.80
CA ASP A 126 -5.49 -7.32 14.99
C ASP A 126 -5.21 -7.74 13.54
N LYS A 127 -6.06 -8.62 12.98
CA LYS A 127 -6.02 -9.01 11.56
C LYS A 127 -6.92 -8.13 10.70
N ASP A 128 -7.90 -7.48 11.31
CA ASP A 128 -8.97 -6.71 10.66
C ASP A 128 -8.76 -5.20 10.88
N PHE A 129 -7.50 -4.78 10.99
CA PHE A 129 -7.13 -3.37 11.02
C PHE A 129 -7.61 -2.66 9.74
N VAL A 130 -7.91 -1.37 9.86
CA VAL A 130 -8.32 -0.51 8.74
C VAL A 130 -7.25 0.56 8.49
N GLN A 131 -7.15 1.01 7.24
CA GLN A 131 -6.15 1.99 6.81
C GLN A 131 -6.78 3.03 5.87
N SER A 132 -6.14 4.20 5.78
CA SER A 132 -6.45 5.23 4.78
C SER A 132 -6.31 4.71 3.34
N GLU A 133 -7.11 5.22 2.40
CA GLU A 133 -7.20 4.68 1.02
C GLU A 133 -5.86 4.65 0.26
N ASN A 134 -5.00 5.66 0.45
CA ASN A 134 -3.70 5.77 -0.22
C ASN A 134 -2.52 5.29 0.64
N HIS A 135 -2.73 4.28 1.50
CA HIS A 135 -1.70 3.82 2.42
C HIS A 135 -0.56 3.05 1.72
N PRO A 136 0.73 3.32 2.04
CA PRO A 136 1.88 2.64 1.45
C PRO A 136 1.92 1.13 1.79
N ARG A 137 2.55 0.33 0.91
CA ARG A 137 2.65 -1.13 1.04
C ARG A 137 3.68 -1.55 2.11
N LEU A 138 3.23 -1.56 3.37
CA LEU A 138 4.06 -1.88 4.54
C LEU A 138 3.99 -3.37 4.97
N ARG A 139 2.99 -4.12 4.49
CA ARG A 139 2.69 -5.51 4.92
C ARG A 139 3.77 -6.52 4.52
N GLU A 140 4.37 -6.36 3.34
CA GLU A 140 5.36 -7.30 2.77
C GLU A 140 6.78 -7.06 3.34
N ALA A 141 7.04 -7.43 4.60
CA ALA A 141 8.37 -7.76 5.15
C ALA A 141 8.30 -8.20 6.62
N PRO A 142 9.13 -9.15 7.08
CA PRO A 142 9.21 -9.51 8.48
C PRO A 142 9.94 -8.45 9.31
N LYS A 143 9.58 -8.36 10.61
CA LYS A 143 10.61 -8.20 11.65
C LYS A 143 11.65 -7.04 11.49
N PRO A 144 11.35 -5.87 10.87
CA PRO A 144 12.35 -4.84 10.57
C PRO A 144 12.97 -4.23 11.83
N LYS A 145 14.20 -3.71 11.68
CA LYS A 145 15.19 -3.69 12.77
C LYS A 145 15.76 -2.30 13.11
N THR A 146 15.21 -1.23 12.53
CA THR A 146 15.51 0.17 12.90
C THR A 146 15.11 0.49 14.34
N THR A 147 14.10 -0.20 14.89
CA THR A 147 13.55 0.02 16.24
C THR A 147 14.61 0.06 17.33
N ASN A 148 15.63 -0.81 17.30
CA ASN A 148 16.70 -0.81 18.31
C ASN A 148 17.70 0.34 18.14
N ALA A 149 18.01 0.74 16.91
CA ALA A 149 18.88 1.89 16.64
C ALA A 149 18.21 3.21 17.08
N SER A 150 16.89 3.30 16.96
CA SER A 150 16.12 4.49 17.33
C SER A 150 15.77 4.52 18.83
N ARG A 151 15.51 3.36 19.46
CA ARG A 151 15.52 3.21 20.93
C ARG A 151 16.84 3.73 21.52
N ALA A 152 17.99 3.36 20.91
CA ALA A 152 19.31 3.81 21.35
C ALA A 152 19.56 5.33 21.19
N ARG A 153 18.88 6.01 20.25
CA ARG A 153 18.91 7.49 20.17
C ARG A 153 18.06 8.15 21.27
N CYS A 154 16.93 7.53 21.64
CA CYS A 154 16.10 8.02 22.74
C CYS A 154 16.76 7.81 24.11
N SER A 155 17.41 6.67 24.36
CA SER A 155 18.14 6.44 25.61
C SER A 155 19.30 7.42 25.78
N LYS A 156 20.11 7.65 24.74
CA LYS A 156 21.18 8.67 24.76
C LYS A 156 20.69 10.11 25.02
N ARG A 157 19.42 10.43 24.70
CA ARG A 157 18.80 11.72 25.08
C ARG A 157 18.37 11.77 26.55
N LYS A 158 18.01 10.64 27.17
CA LYS A 158 17.61 10.58 28.60
C LYS A 158 18.80 10.69 29.58
N VAL A 159 20.01 10.32 29.16
CA VAL A 159 21.24 10.28 30.01
C VAL A 159 21.77 11.68 30.44
N LYS A 160 21.15 12.79 30.00
CA LYS A 160 21.55 14.16 30.38
C LYS A 160 20.70 14.82 31.50
N ARG A 161 19.99 14.05 32.32
CA ARG A 161 19.38 14.57 33.57
C ARG A 161 20.27 14.24 34.78
N PRO A 162 20.69 15.22 35.60
CA PRO A 162 21.42 14.93 36.83
C PRO A 162 20.51 14.20 37.81
N ALA A 163 21.04 13.14 38.45
CA ALA A 163 20.26 12.28 39.32
C ALA A 163 19.98 12.95 40.67
N ARG A 164 18.71 13.29 40.93
CA ARG A 164 18.15 13.40 42.29
C ARG A 164 16.73 12.85 42.31
N TYR A 165 16.56 11.82 43.15
CA TYR A 165 15.30 11.25 43.63
C TYR A 165 14.28 10.76 42.57
N SER A 166 14.22 9.44 42.37
CA SER A 166 13.01 8.76 41.89
C SER A 166 12.74 7.57 42.81
N SER A 167 11.68 7.66 43.61
CA SER A 167 11.03 6.50 44.22
C SER A 167 10.51 5.57 43.13
N ALA A 168 10.43 4.28 43.44
CA ALA A 168 10.17 3.23 42.45
C ALA A 168 8.69 3.13 42.09
N GLN A 169 8.37 3.30 40.80
CA GLN A 169 7.36 2.49 40.10
C GLN A 169 7.49 2.68 38.57
N ASP A 170 8.59 2.19 37.99
CA ASP A 170 8.68 2.04 36.53
C ASP A 170 8.01 0.71 36.14
N THR A 171 7.02 0.76 35.25
CA THR A 171 6.21 -0.41 34.91
C THR A 171 7.05 -1.35 34.06
N LEU A 172 7.50 -2.45 34.67
CA LEU A 172 8.26 -3.49 34.01
C LEU A 172 7.48 -4.03 32.81
N LEU A 173 8.11 -3.99 31.63
CA LEU A 173 7.67 -4.80 30.50
C LEU A 173 8.16 -6.22 30.74
N GLU A 174 7.36 -6.99 31.47
CA GLU A 174 7.48 -8.44 31.57
C GLU A 174 6.98 -9.05 30.24
N ASP A 175 7.90 -9.16 29.28
CA ASP A 175 7.73 -10.07 28.14
C ASP A 175 7.98 -11.51 28.65
N GLU A 176 6.96 -12.12 29.25
CA GLU A 176 6.93 -13.57 29.52
C GLU A 176 6.88 -14.35 28.18
N ASP A 177 8.07 -14.62 27.62
CA ASP A 177 8.30 -15.64 26.57
C ASP A 177 9.84 -15.87 26.37
N GLU A 178 10.59 -16.09 27.46
CA GLU A 178 11.96 -16.63 27.42
C GLU A 178 12.00 -18.10 27.90
N GLU A 179 11.61 -19.05 27.04
CA GLU A 179 12.22 -20.38 27.12
C GLU A 179 13.71 -20.26 26.75
N GLY A 180 14.57 -20.62 27.70
CA GLY A 180 15.93 -20.11 27.73
C GLY A 180 16.87 -20.66 26.66
N GLU A 181 17.38 -19.77 25.81
CA GLU A 181 18.66 -19.96 25.11
C GLU A 181 19.70 -18.92 25.55
N ARG A 182 20.87 -19.42 25.95
CA ARG A 182 22.04 -18.61 26.32
C ARG A 182 22.43 -17.63 25.20
N PRO A 183 23.11 -16.50 25.48
CA PRO A 183 23.35 -15.44 24.49
C PRO A 183 24.27 -15.89 23.35
N THR A 184 23.68 -16.46 22.30
CA THR A 184 24.41 -16.91 21.10
C THR A 184 24.67 -15.77 20.13
N ALA A 185 25.76 -15.91 19.39
CA ALA A 185 26.40 -14.86 18.59
C ALA A 185 25.41 -14.02 17.75
N ARG A 186 25.64 -12.69 17.72
CA ARG A 186 24.86 -11.65 16.99
C ARG A 186 24.20 -12.21 15.71
N LYS A 187 22.94 -12.64 15.82
CA LYS A 187 22.18 -13.26 14.72
C LYS A 187 22.23 -12.31 13.50
N ARG A 188 22.97 -12.72 12.45
CA ARG A 188 23.21 -11.89 11.25
C ARG A 188 21.86 -11.41 10.70
N LYS A 189 21.76 -10.13 10.35
CA LYS A 189 20.52 -9.57 9.77
C LYS A 189 20.13 -10.39 8.54
N LYS A 190 19.05 -11.18 8.60
CA LYS A 190 18.43 -11.79 7.42
C LYS A 190 18.09 -10.64 6.46
N ARG A 191 18.75 -10.62 5.30
CA ARG A 191 18.51 -9.65 4.22
C ARG A 191 17.32 -10.12 3.40
N LEU A 192 16.63 -9.17 2.76
CA LEU A 192 15.61 -9.45 1.76
C LEU A 192 16.23 -10.34 0.66
N THR A 193 15.52 -11.41 0.30
CA THR A 193 15.95 -12.38 -0.72
C THR A 193 15.42 -11.97 -2.09
N ALA A 194 16.01 -12.51 -3.16
CA ALA A 194 15.49 -12.27 -4.52
C ALA A 194 14.04 -12.77 -4.68
N PHE A 195 13.69 -13.86 -3.99
CA PHE A 195 12.34 -14.41 -3.99
C PHE A 195 11.32 -13.48 -3.30
N GLU A 196 11.64 -12.97 -2.10
CA GLU A 196 10.80 -11.97 -1.41
C GLU A 196 10.61 -10.70 -2.27
N VAL A 197 11.63 -10.28 -3.05
CA VAL A 197 11.49 -9.16 -4.01
C VAL A 197 10.61 -9.53 -5.21
N SER A 198 10.72 -10.74 -5.76
CA SER A 198 9.84 -11.17 -6.86
C SER A 198 8.36 -11.21 -6.44
N GLN A 199 8.06 -11.56 -5.18
CA GLN A 199 6.69 -11.50 -4.65
C GLN A 199 6.18 -10.05 -4.57
N ILE A 200 6.97 -9.13 -3.99
CA ILE A 200 6.67 -7.68 -3.97
C ILE A 200 6.42 -7.14 -5.39
N MET A 201 7.16 -7.62 -6.40
CA MET A 201 6.95 -7.21 -7.78
C MET A 201 5.63 -7.71 -8.37
N VAL A 202 5.29 -8.98 -8.18
CA VAL A 202 4.05 -9.58 -8.71
C VAL A 202 2.83 -8.99 -8.01
N GLU A 203 2.83 -8.93 -6.68
CA GLU A 203 1.77 -8.28 -5.88
C GLU A 203 1.68 -6.78 -6.20
N GLY A 204 2.81 -6.13 -6.49
CA GLY A 204 2.93 -4.74 -6.93
C GLY A 204 2.46 -4.47 -8.37
N ASN A 205 2.37 -5.50 -9.21
CA ASN A 205 2.36 -5.37 -10.68
C ASN A 205 3.48 -4.47 -11.22
N ILE A 206 4.67 -4.54 -10.61
CA ILE A 206 5.83 -3.71 -10.93
C ILE A 206 6.54 -4.27 -12.15
N LYS A 207 6.40 -3.58 -13.29
CA LYS A 207 6.90 -4.03 -14.59
C LYS A 207 8.25 -3.44 -14.95
N ASN A 208 8.65 -2.31 -14.36
CA ASN A 208 9.93 -1.66 -14.67
C ASN A 208 10.77 -1.28 -13.44
N LEU A 209 12.08 -1.10 -13.67
CA LEU A 209 13.05 -0.80 -12.61
C LEU A 209 12.79 0.55 -11.92
N ILE A 210 12.18 1.51 -12.61
CA ILE A 210 11.87 2.84 -12.08
C ILE A 210 10.75 2.75 -11.03
N GLU A 211 9.69 2.00 -11.30
CA GLU A 211 8.64 1.67 -10.32
C GLU A 211 9.21 0.96 -9.09
N LEU A 212 10.13 -0.01 -9.28
CA LEU A 212 10.76 -0.71 -8.15
C LEU A 212 11.64 0.22 -7.31
N GLN A 213 12.33 1.17 -7.94
CA GLN A 213 13.11 2.22 -7.27
C GLN A 213 12.22 3.25 -6.56
N ALA A 214 11.08 3.62 -7.16
CA ALA A 214 10.09 4.51 -6.55
C ALA A 214 9.50 3.88 -5.29
N LEU A 215 9.05 2.62 -5.35
CA LEU A 215 8.57 1.88 -4.17
C LEU A 215 9.65 1.78 -3.09
N ALA A 216 10.92 1.55 -3.46
CA ALA A 216 12.03 1.51 -2.51
C ALA A 216 12.28 2.87 -1.84
N PHE A 217 12.06 3.97 -2.55
CA PHE A 217 12.14 5.33 -2.01
C PHE A 217 10.97 5.63 -1.07
N GLU A 218 9.73 5.35 -1.48
CA GLU A 218 8.53 5.49 -0.63
C GLU A 218 8.65 4.69 0.67
N GLN A 219 9.00 3.39 0.58
CA GLN A 219 9.22 2.56 1.76
C GLN A 219 10.31 3.13 2.68
N LYS A 220 11.39 3.66 2.13
CA LYS A 220 12.46 4.31 2.89
C LYS A 220 11.98 5.55 3.64
N GLU A 221 11.15 6.40 3.03
CA GLU A 221 10.55 7.58 3.68
C GLU A 221 9.57 7.20 4.81
N GLU A 222 8.99 6.01 4.78
CA GLU A 222 8.21 5.45 5.91
C GLU A 222 9.06 4.77 7.00
N GLY A 223 10.37 4.60 6.77
CA GLY A 223 11.31 3.92 7.67
C GLY A 223 11.61 2.45 7.33
N LYS A 224 11.04 1.91 6.24
CA LYS A 224 11.26 0.55 5.74
C LYS A 224 12.43 0.54 4.74
N THR A 225 13.65 0.30 5.22
CA THR A 225 14.87 0.39 4.38
C THR A 225 15.23 -0.90 3.64
N ASP A 226 14.58 -2.03 3.91
CA ASP A 226 15.03 -3.35 3.44
C ASP A 226 15.10 -3.49 1.91
N LEU A 227 14.13 -2.93 1.17
CA LEU A 227 14.12 -2.94 -0.29
C LEU A 227 15.18 -1.99 -0.89
N ALA A 228 15.36 -0.80 -0.32
CA ALA A 228 16.41 0.12 -0.72
C ALA A 228 17.82 -0.47 -0.45
N GLU A 229 18.01 -1.13 0.70
CA GLU A 229 19.24 -1.88 1.00
C GLU A 229 19.44 -3.02 -0.01
N PHE A 230 18.39 -3.76 -0.40
CA PHE A 230 18.51 -4.82 -1.41
C PHE A 230 18.99 -4.29 -2.76
N LEU A 231 18.40 -3.20 -3.26
CA LEU A 231 18.74 -2.60 -4.55
C LEU A 231 20.17 -2.04 -4.56
N VAL A 232 20.59 -1.34 -3.50
CA VAL A 232 21.94 -0.77 -3.40
C VAL A 232 23.02 -1.86 -3.26
N ASN A 233 22.71 -3.00 -2.64
CA ASN A 233 23.65 -4.12 -2.48
C ASN A 233 23.75 -5.05 -3.71
N ARG A 234 23.06 -4.75 -4.82
CA ARG A 234 23.13 -5.53 -6.07
C ARG A 234 23.52 -4.63 -7.25
N ASN A 235 24.19 -5.20 -8.25
CA ASN A 235 24.41 -4.49 -9.50
C ASN A 235 23.08 -4.38 -10.27
N SER A 236 22.92 -3.30 -11.05
CA SER A 236 21.67 -2.99 -11.76
C SER A 236 21.24 -4.09 -12.73
N ARG A 237 22.21 -4.73 -13.40
CA ARG A 237 21.96 -5.85 -14.32
C ARG A 237 21.33 -7.05 -13.61
N ALA A 238 21.88 -7.47 -12.47
CA ALA A 238 21.35 -8.58 -11.68
C ALA A 238 19.98 -8.28 -11.03
N VAL A 239 19.59 -7.00 -10.91
CA VAL A 239 18.21 -6.62 -10.61
C VAL A 239 17.35 -6.80 -11.86
N ALA A 240 17.74 -6.24 -13.01
CA ALA A 240 17.00 -6.36 -14.26
C ALA A 240 16.80 -7.82 -14.72
N ASP A 241 17.83 -8.66 -14.65
CA ASP A 241 17.76 -10.09 -14.98
C ASP A 241 16.77 -10.82 -14.04
N MET A 242 16.75 -10.48 -12.75
CA MET A 242 15.79 -11.02 -11.77
C MET A 242 14.36 -10.53 -12.04
N MET A 243 14.19 -9.27 -12.45
CA MET A 243 12.89 -8.74 -12.84
C MET A 243 12.33 -9.47 -14.08
N GLN A 244 13.19 -9.69 -15.08
CA GLN A 244 12.87 -10.43 -16.29
C GLN A 244 12.47 -11.88 -15.96
N SER A 245 13.29 -12.60 -15.19
CA SER A 245 12.98 -13.98 -14.78
C SER A 245 11.67 -14.09 -13.99
N THR A 246 11.36 -13.10 -13.14
CA THR A 246 10.10 -13.07 -12.38
C THR A 246 8.89 -13.05 -13.32
N TRP A 247 8.88 -12.15 -14.30
CA TRP A 247 7.77 -12.03 -15.25
C TRP A 247 7.76 -13.15 -16.30
N GLU A 248 8.90 -13.73 -16.65
CA GLU A 248 8.96 -14.93 -17.47
C GLU A 248 8.30 -16.12 -16.79
N ILE A 249 8.54 -16.34 -15.48
CA ILE A 249 7.90 -17.40 -14.68
C ILE A 249 6.39 -17.18 -14.57
N GLU A 250 5.96 -15.96 -14.20
CA GLU A 250 4.54 -15.62 -14.03
C GLU A 250 3.75 -15.79 -15.34
N GLU A 251 4.32 -15.34 -16.46
CA GLU A 251 3.68 -15.43 -17.77
C GLU A 251 3.90 -16.79 -18.46
N ALA A 252 4.76 -17.68 -17.94
CA ALA A 252 5.15 -18.94 -18.58
C ALA A 252 3.94 -19.82 -18.93
N LYS A 253 2.99 -19.97 -17.99
CA LYS A 253 1.78 -20.78 -18.20
C LYS A 253 0.91 -20.18 -19.32
N ALA A 254 0.69 -18.88 -19.32
CA ALA A 254 -0.10 -18.20 -20.35
C ALA A 254 0.57 -18.29 -21.74
N LYS A 255 1.90 -18.14 -21.79
CA LYS A 255 2.71 -18.30 -23.02
C LYS A 255 2.64 -19.74 -23.53
N LEU A 256 2.72 -20.75 -22.66
CA LEU A 256 2.61 -22.16 -23.02
C LEU A 256 1.21 -22.51 -23.54
N GLU A 257 0.14 -22.06 -22.87
CA GLU A 257 -1.23 -22.29 -23.37
C GLU A 257 -1.49 -21.57 -24.68
N ARG A 258 -0.92 -20.37 -24.90
CA ARG A 258 -0.97 -19.69 -26.20
C ARG A 258 -0.22 -20.46 -27.29
N ALA A 259 0.95 -21.04 -26.97
CA ALA A 259 1.77 -21.79 -27.92
C ALA A 259 1.15 -23.13 -28.37
N LYS A 260 0.29 -23.73 -27.54
CA LYS A 260 -0.50 -24.92 -27.91
C LYS A 260 -1.61 -24.63 -28.92
N LYS A 261 -2.13 -23.39 -28.96
CA LYS A 261 -3.26 -23.03 -29.82
C LYS A 261 -2.82 -22.87 -31.27
N THR A 262 -3.58 -23.50 -32.16
CA THR A 262 -3.49 -23.26 -33.60
C THR A 262 -3.89 -21.81 -33.91
N ARG A 263 -3.43 -21.32 -35.07
CA ARG A 263 -3.84 -20.01 -35.60
C ARG A 263 -5.36 -19.89 -35.78
N MET A 264 -6.04 -21.01 -36.02
CA MET A 264 -7.50 -21.06 -36.14
C MET A 264 -8.21 -20.88 -34.80
N GLU A 265 -7.75 -21.53 -33.73
CA GLU A 265 -8.32 -21.37 -32.39
C GLU A 265 -8.12 -19.94 -31.88
N LEU A 266 -6.94 -19.34 -32.09
CA LEU A 266 -6.67 -17.94 -31.74
C LEU A 266 -7.65 -16.96 -32.43
N LEU A 267 -8.04 -17.23 -33.69
CA LEU A 267 -9.02 -16.41 -34.41
C LEU A 267 -10.46 -16.67 -33.93
N GLN A 268 -10.79 -17.90 -33.54
CA GLN A 268 -12.10 -18.22 -32.95
C GLN A 268 -12.28 -17.60 -31.56
N GLU A 269 -11.22 -17.52 -30.77
CA GLU A 269 -11.19 -16.77 -29.50
C GLU A 269 -11.31 -15.27 -29.75
N ALA A 270 -10.53 -14.71 -30.68
CA ALA A 270 -10.60 -13.29 -31.03
C ALA A 270 -11.97 -12.87 -31.60
N ARG A 271 -12.71 -13.78 -32.25
CA ARG A 271 -14.10 -13.54 -32.68
C ARG A 271 -15.08 -13.40 -31.50
N ARG A 272 -14.76 -13.98 -30.34
CA ARG A 272 -15.61 -13.95 -29.13
C ARG A 272 -15.23 -12.83 -28.16
N SER A 273 -14.03 -12.26 -28.29
CA SER A 273 -13.60 -11.12 -27.48
C SER A 273 -14.21 -9.81 -27.99
N GLU A 274 -14.20 -8.80 -27.13
CA GLU A 274 -14.55 -7.42 -27.47
C GLU A 274 -13.61 -6.85 -28.56
N CYS A 275 -14.07 -5.76 -29.19
CA CYS A 275 -13.26 -5.05 -30.18
C CYS A 275 -11.98 -4.48 -29.54
N ALA A 276 -10.92 -4.31 -30.32
CA ALA A 276 -9.69 -3.71 -29.83
C ALA A 276 -9.94 -2.29 -29.29
N GLN A 277 -9.28 -1.94 -28.18
CA GLN A 277 -9.45 -0.64 -27.52
C GLN A 277 -9.20 0.52 -28.50
N GLY A 278 -10.18 1.42 -28.62
CA GLY A 278 -10.13 2.56 -29.53
C GLY A 278 -10.44 2.24 -31.00
N CYS A 279 -10.78 0.99 -31.36
CA CYS A 279 -11.19 0.62 -32.71
C CYS A 279 -12.68 0.90 -33.00
N ASN A 280 -13.55 0.86 -31.98
CA ASN A 280 -15.00 1.16 -32.06
C ASN A 280 -15.81 0.40 -33.14
N GLY A 281 -15.23 -0.62 -33.79
CA GLY A 281 -15.81 -1.31 -34.94
C GLY A 281 -15.39 -0.74 -36.30
N ASP A 282 -14.65 0.37 -36.34
CA ASP A 282 -14.25 1.07 -37.57
C ASP A 282 -13.53 0.15 -38.56
N TRP A 283 -12.65 -0.74 -38.06
CA TRP A 283 -11.96 -1.70 -38.92
C TRP A 283 -12.90 -2.71 -39.59
N LEU A 284 -13.97 -3.14 -38.89
CA LEU A 284 -14.97 -4.04 -39.46
C LEU A 284 -15.74 -3.33 -40.57
N SER A 285 -16.22 -2.10 -40.32
CA SER A 285 -16.92 -1.26 -41.31
C SER A 285 -16.08 -1.07 -42.58
N CYS A 286 -14.80 -0.71 -42.44
CA CYS A 286 -13.88 -0.57 -43.57
C CYS A 286 -13.63 -1.90 -44.31
N ALA A 287 -13.54 -3.02 -43.60
CA ALA A 287 -13.36 -4.34 -44.21
C ALA A 287 -14.61 -4.77 -45.00
N GLU A 288 -15.81 -4.53 -44.47
CA GLU A 288 -17.08 -4.80 -45.15
C GLU A 288 -17.25 -3.96 -46.42
N GLU A 289 -16.88 -2.67 -46.38
CA GLU A 289 -16.87 -1.80 -47.56
C GLU A 289 -15.93 -2.32 -48.66
N ILE A 290 -14.72 -2.75 -48.31
CA ILE A 290 -13.78 -3.34 -49.27
C ILE A 290 -14.34 -4.62 -49.89
N LEU A 291 -14.96 -5.50 -49.10
CA LEU A 291 -15.58 -6.74 -49.62
C LEU A 291 -16.76 -6.44 -50.54
N HIS A 292 -17.62 -5.48 -50.17
CA HIS A 292 -18.71 -5.00 -51.01
C HIS A 292 -18.20 -4.45 -52.36
N ASN A 293 -17.18 -3.59 -52.32
CA ASN A 293 -16.56 -3.01 -53.53
C ASN A 293 -15.91 -4.08 -54.45
N ASN A 294 -15.51 -5.23 -53.91
CA ASN A 294 -15.00 -6.38 -54.66
C ASN A 294 -16.09 -7.40 -55.05
N GLY A 295 -17.36 -7.19 -54.67
CA GLY A 295 -18.47 -8.09 -54.96
C GLY A 295 -18.44 -9.41 -54.18
N LEU A 296 -17.83 -9.42 -52.98
CA LEU A 296 -17.68 -10.59 -52.12
C LEU A 296 -18.56 -10.48 -50.88
N SER A 297 -19.20 -11.58 -50.46
CA SER A 297 -19.86 -11.64 -49.15
C SER A 297 -18.84 -11.92 -48.03
N VAL A 298 -19.17 -11.49 -46.81
CA VAL A 298 -18.35 -11.68 -45.61
C VAL A 298 -18.20 -13.17 -45.28
N GLU A 299 -19.25 -13.96 -45.50
CA GLU A 299 -19.28 -15.41 -45.28
C GLU A 299 -18.29 -16.11 -46.22
N TYR A 300 -18.41 -15.84 -47.53
CA TYR A 300 -17.55 -16.43 -48.55
C TYR A 300 -16.08 -16.04 -48.36
N PHE A 301 -15.79 -14.76 -48.16
CA PHE A 301 -14.43 -14.31 -47.85
C PHE A 301 -13.89 -14.99 -46.59
N GLY A 302 -14.72 -15.09 -45.55
CA GLY A 302 -14.40 -15.82 -44.33
C GLY A 302 -14.08 -17.30 -44.56
N GLU A 303 -14.79 -17.98 -45.45
CA GLU A 303 -14.51 -19.38 -45.82
C GLU A 303 -13.17 -19.52 -46.54
N VAL A 304 -12.89 -18.68 -47.55
CA VAL A 304 -11.62 -18.74 -48.29
C VAL A 304 -10.43 -18.41 -47.38
N VAL A 305 -10.58 -17.46 -46.46
CA VAL A 305 -9.55 -17.17 -45.42
C VAL A 305 -9.36 -18.37 -44.48
N ARG A 306 -10.43 -19.04 -44.03
CA ARG A 306 -10.33 -20.26 -43.21
C ARG A 306 -9.62 -21.40 -43.94
N ASP A 307 -9.93 -21.60 -45.22
CA ASP A 307 -9.28 -22.63 -46.06
C ASP A 307 -7.79 -22.34 -46.23
N LEU A 308 -7.43 -21.10 -46.57
CA LEU A 308 -6.05 -20.64 -46.73
C LEU A 308 -5.23 -20.80 -45.44
N LEU A 309 -5.82 -20.49 -44.28
CA LEU A 309 -5.16 -20.63 -42.98
C LEU A 309 -5.00 -22.09 -42.53
N SER A 310 -5.91 -22.97 -42.96
CA SER A 310 -5.89 -24.39 -42.58
C SER A 310 -5.03 -25.25 -43.52
N LYS A 311 -5.07 -24.97 -44.83
CA LYS A 311 -4.39 -25.76 -45.88
C LYS A 311 -3.12 -25.09 -46.44
N GLY A 312 -2.80 -23.89 -45.97
CA GLY A 312 -1.65 -23.11 -46.41
C GLY A 312 -1.73 -22.63 -47.87
N ARG A 313 -0.68 -21.95 -48.30
CA ARG A 313 -0.54 -21.43 -49.68
C ARG A 313 -0.71 -22.54 -50.71
N GLY A 314 -1.36 -22.25 -51.83
CA GLY A 314 -1.58 -23.22 -52.90
C GLY A 314 -2.19 -22.58 -54.13
N LYS A 315 -2.10 -23.28 -55.26
CA LYS A 315 -2.76 -22.89 -56.51
C LYS A 315 -4.27 -22.74 -56.24
N PHE A 316 -4.86 -21.66 -56.72
CA PHE A 316 -6.29 -21.30 -56.51
C PHE A 316 -6.72 -20.97 -55.06
N ARG A 317 -5.80 -20.86 -54.09
CA ARG A 317 -6.10 -20.41 -52.71
C ARG A 317 -5.62 -18.99 -52.37
N ASN A 318 -4.95 -18.32 -53.29
CA ASN A 318 -4.45 -16.96 -53.07
C ASN A 318 -5.60 -15.96 -53.21
N ILE A 319 -5.77 -15.10 -52.21
CA ILE A 319 -6.76 -14.02 -52.21
C ILE A 319 -6.07 -12.70 -52.56
N MET A 320 -6.65 -11.94 -53.47
CA MET A 320 -6.28 -10.56 -53.76
C MET A 320 -7.55 -9.71 -53.69
N LEU A 321 -7.59 -8.76 -52.77
CA LEU A 321 -8.60 -7.71 -52.71
C LEU A 321 -8.03 -6.45 -53.36
N THR A 322 -8.82 -5.76 -54.18
CA THR A 322 -8.44 -4.45 -54.69
C THR A 322 -9.06 -3.35 -53.83
N GLY A 323 -8.30 -2.28 -53.59
CA GLY A 323 -8.84 -1.05 -52.98
C GLY A 323 -9.76 -0.29 -53.95
N ILE A 324 -10.19 0.90 -53.54
CA ILE A 324 -11.10 1.78 -54.32
C ILE A 324 -10.72 1.81 -55.81
N ASN A 325 -11.63 1.33 -56.65
CA ASN A 325 -11.44 1.29 -58.09
C ASN A 325 -11.73 2.67 -58.69
N ILE A 326 -10.74 3.56 -58.64
CA ILE A 326 -10.79 4.97 -59.04
C ILE A 326 -11.37 5.16 -60.48
N TYR A 327 -11.24 4.15 -61.34
CA TYR A 327 -11.76 4.19 -62.71
C TYR A 327 -13.28 4.03 -62.82
N ARG A 328 -13.98 3.48 -61.81
CA ARG A 328 -15.46 3.36 -61.84
C ARG A 328 -16.16 4.69 -61.55
N THR A 329 -15.62 5.51 -60.66
CA THR A 329 -16.20 6.83 -60.32
C THR A 329 -16.21 7.76 -61.53
N ILE A 330 -15.09 7.80 -62.28
CA ILE A 330 -14.91 8.67 -63.46
C ILE A 330 -15.82 8.27 -64.64
N GLN A 331 -16.29 7.01 -64.70
CA GLN A 331 -17.23 6.55 -65.73
C GLN A 331 -18.68 6.96 -65.43
N ASN A 332 -19.06 7.03 -64.15
CA ASN A 332 -20.39 7.47 -63.75
C ASN A 332 -20.56 9.00 -63.83
N GLU A 333 -19.50 9.77 -63.54
CA GLU A 333 -19.49 11.24 -63.72
C GLU A 333 -19.49 11.70 -65.19
N LYS A 334 -19.27 10.79 -66.15
CA LYS A 334 -19.23 11.10 -67.59
C LYS A 334 -20.48 10.68 -68.36
N ASN A 335 -21.44 10.02 -67.70
CA ASN A 335 -22.69 9.53 -68.28
C ASN A 335 -23.93 10.04 -67.50
N GLY A 336 -23.78 11.12 -66.73
CA GLY A 336 -24.86 11.82 -66.01
C GLY A 336 -25.18 13.17 -66.64
#